data_AF-A0A9R1WSA1-F1
#
_entry.id   AF-A0A9R1WSA1-F1
#
_cell.length_a   1.000
_cell.length_b   1.000
_cell.length_c   1.000
_cell.angle_alpha   90.00
_cell.angle_beta   90.00
_cell.angle_gamma   90.00
#
_symmetry.space_group_name_H-M   'P 1'
#
loop_
_entity.id
_entity.type
_entity.pdbx_description
1 polymer ?
#
loop_
_entity_poly.entity_id
_entity_poly.type
_entity_poly.pdbx_seq_one_letter_code
_entity_poly.pdbx_strand_id
1 'polypeptide(L)'
;MESRGSETSRKRKANDLNQKSPLVLSECPLVVSETLAEFFAENKNIAGFDNPGKSLLSTVRELVENALDSAESIGELPRVEVTIEEINRSMIDDDVETVKDSEKRLGKNSALGKKTAAKPMKGPSGYYRDNGKGMPHDAIPNMFGRVWGEPIEICSSMKNENYATRCILDVDIYRNTPHIHLHEKIGGMENWHGAEIKVVIEGNWTAYGSKILEYMRQMAVITPYAEFKFRFVAVTPDENGNGVVEKSYPRLTEEMPPVPVETKYHPLAVDSLHIIQRLIGQTKNQNLLEFLQHEFVNIPKAQAKRLIAKMGPDVTSETQVNSLTLQQIACMHQLFQHTKFDDPSSNCLAPLGENYFGESIYKVLQPNVVATYMAKRAQVYQGHPFIIEAGVSLGGEYFKQGINIFRFANRVPLLFEQDADVVTTTAMKRIK
;
A
#
# COMPACT_ATOMS: atom_id res chain seq x y z
N MET A 1 59.62 -15.64 74.34
CA MET A 1 60.30 -14.34 74.12
C MET A 1 59.34 -13.50 73.30
N GLU A 2 58.38 -12.85 74.00
CA GLU A 2 58.37 -11.40 74.31
C GLU A 2 57.94 -10.59 73.08
N SER A 3 57.00 -9.65 73.09
CA SER A 3 56.21 -8.91 74.10
C SER A 3 55.13 -8.15 73.29
N ARG A 4 53.84 -8.12 73.64
CA ARG A 4 53.15 -7.20 74.57
C ARG A 4 53.48 -5.70 74.44
N GLY A 5 52.41 -4.92 74.24
CA GLY A 5 52.29 -3.46 74.47
C GLY A 5 51.05 -2.90 73.75
N SER A 6 49.82 -3.14 74.24
CA SER A 6 49.04 -2.31 75.20
C SER A 6 48.31 -1.13 74.52
N GLU A 7 46.98 -1.21 74.32
CA GLU A 7 45.91 -0.62 75.18
C GLU A 7 45.60 0.85 74.78
N THR A 8 44.40 1.28 74.41
CA THR A 8 43.16 1.31 75.21
C THR A 8 41.99 1.84 74.37
N SER A 9 40.76 1.44 74.74
CA SER A 9 39.48 1.89 74.18
C SER A 9 39.01 3.25 74.70
N ARG A 10 38.25 4.04 73.91
CA ARG A 10 37.17 4.91 74.44
C ARG A 10 36.11 5.27 73.38
N LYS A 11 34.86 5.35 73.86
CA LYS A 11 33.57 5.30 73.16
C LYS A 11 33.10 6.66 72.57
N ARG A 12 32.32 6.53 71.47
CA ARG A 12 31.09 7.26 71.05
C ARG A 12 31.14 8.79 70.82
N LYS A 13 30.69 9.21 69.63
CA LYS A 13 29.58 10.18 69.45
C LYS A 13 28.98 10.11 68.03
N ALA A 14 27.68 10.34 67.98
CA ALA A 14 26.80 10.32 66.81
C ALA A 14 26.79 11.66 66.05
N ASN A 15 26.11 11.64 64.90
CA ASN A 15 25.70 12.76 64.02
C ASN A 15 26.73 13.25 62.99
N ASP A 16 26.54 12.85 61.73
CA ASP A 16 26.03 13.74 60.66
C ASP A 16 26.08 12.99 59.32
N LEU A 17 24.97 12.36 58.96
CA LEU A 17 24.71 11.83 57.62
C LEU A 17 23.55 12.65 57.05
N ASN A 18 23.87 13.84 56.54
CA ASN A 18 22.90 14.59 55.74
C ASN A 18 23.63 15.43 54.68
N GLN A 19 23.92 14.78 53.55
CA GLN A 19 24.13 15.43 52.24
C GLN A 19 24.04 14.34 51.17
N LYS A 20 22.81 13.91 50.85
CA LYS A 20 22.51 13.32 49.54
C LYS A 20 21.99 14.44 48.66
N SER A 21 22.75 14.76 47.62
CA SER A 21 22.29 15.57 46.49
C SER A 21 21.00 14.98 45.91
N PRO A 22 20.01 15.81 45.52
CA PRO A 22 18.82 15.30 44.85
C PRO A 22 19.24 14.75 43.49
N LEU A 23 18.90 13.47 43.24
CA LEU A 23 18.95 12.87 41.91
C LEU A 23 17.98 13.67 41.03
N VAL A 24 18.55 14.44 40.09
CA VAL A 24 17.79 15.04 38.99
C VAL A 24 17.18 13.88 38.21
N LEU A 25 15.86 13.74 38.31
CA LEU A 25 15.07 12.92 37.40
C LEU A 25 15.35 13.46 35.99
N SER A 26 16.12 12.70 35.19
CA SER A 26 16.22 12.95 33.77
C SER A 26 14.80 12.94 33.21
N GLU A 27 14.40 14.05 32.62
CA GLU A 27 13.11 14.22 31.97
C GLU A 27 12.80 12.97 31.13
N CYS A 28 11.65 12.35 31.40
CA CYS A 28 11.12 11.32 30.51
C CYS A 28 11.03 11.97 29.12
N PRO A 29 11.56 11.36 28.04
CA PRO A 29 11.37 11.91 26.72
C PRO A 29 9.88 12.09 26.50
N LEU A 30 9.46 13.33 26.25
CA LEU A 30 8.11 13.65 25.84
C LEU A 30 7.77 12.70 24.70
N VAL A 31 6.77 11.84 24.90
CA VAL A 31 6.22 11.02 23.82
C VAL A 31 5.51 11.99 22.89
N VAL A 32 6.22 12.44 21.85
CA VAL A 32 5.66 13.27 20.80
C VAL A 32 4.82 12.33 19.94
N SER A 33 3.51 12.59 19.88
CA SER A 33 2.65 11.95 18.90
C SER A 33 2.96 12.53 17.53
N GLU A 34 3.71 11.81 16.72
CA GLU A 34 3.94 12.18 15.32
C GLU A 34 2.71 11.83 14.49
N THR A 35 2.36 12.72 13.56
CA THR A 35 1.35 12.40 12.55
C THR A 35 1.90 11.37 11.56
N LEU A 36 1.00 10.67 10.87
CA LEU A 36 1.40 9.69 9.84
C LEU A 36 2.24 10.35 8.73
N ALA A 37 1.94 11.60 8.38
CA ALA A 37 2.67 12.37 7.38
C ALA A 37 4.08 12.75 7.86
N GLU A 38 4.24 13.18 9.12
CA GLU A 38 5.55 13.42 9.74
C GLU A 38 6.38 12.14 9.81
N PHE A 39 5.77 11.03 10.25
CA PHE A 39 6.45 9.74 10.31
C PHE A 39 7.00 9.32 8.94
N PHE A 40 6.25 9.46 7.86
CA PHE A 40 6.74 9.13 6.51
C PHE A 40 7.72 10.17 5.94
N ALA A 41 7.58 11.44 6.31
CA ALA A 41 8.54 12.48 5.94
C ALA A 41 9.93 12.21 6.55
N GLU A 42 9.96 11.67 7.77
CA GLU A 42 11.19 11.30 8.48
C GLU A 42 11.68 9.88 8.10
N ASN A 43 10.75 8.94 7.84
CA ASN A 43 11.05 7.55 7.53
C ASN A 43 10.78 7.19 6.06
N LYS A 44 11.31 8.00 5.14
CA LYS A 44 11.16 7.81 3.68
C LYS A 44 11.52 6.41 3.19
N ASN A 45 12.43 5.73 3.89
CA ASN A 45 12.87 4.38 3.56
C ASN A 45 11.75 3.33 3.68
N ILE A 46 10.84 3.48 4.65
CA ILE A 46 9.75 2.54 4.90
C ILE A 46 8.72 2.58 3.76
N ALA A 47 8.45 3.78 3.23
CA ALA A 47 7.57 3.98 2.08
C ALA A 47 8.28 3.76 0.73
N GLY A 48 9.56 3.39 0.72
CA GLY A 48 10.31 3.15 -0.52
C GLY A 48 10.70 4.41 -1.29
N PHE A 49 10.80 5.56 -0.60
CA PHE A 49 11.25 6.85 -1.12
C PHE A 49 12.68 7.22 -0.63
N ASP A 50 13.49 6.21 -0.29
CA ASP A 50 14.90 6.35 0.12
C ASP A 50 15.80 6.88 -1.00
N ASN A 51 15.51 6.48 -2.24
CA ASN A 51 16.28 6.76 -3.43
C ASN A 51 15.34 7.36 -4.50
N PRO A 52 15.69 8.50 -5.13
CA PRO A 52 14.89 9.09 -6.21
C PRO A 52 14.46 8.09 -7.28
N GLY A 53 15.32 7.14 -7.65
CA GLY A 53 14.95 6.11 -8.62
C GLY A 53 13.92 5.10 -8.11
N LYS A 54 13.98 4.74 -6.82
CA LYS A 54 12.99 3.88 -6.17
C LYS A 54 11.67 4.62 -5.98
N SER A 55 11.73 5.90 -5.60
CA SER A 55 10.57 6.80 -5.54
C SER A 55 9.79 6.81 -6.85
N LEU A 56 10.47 6.99 -7.98
CA LEU A 56 9.85 6.96 -9.31
C LEU A 56 9.11 5.63 -9.58
N LEU A 57 9.77 4.49 -9.34
CA LEU A 57 9.17 3.18 -9.53
C LEU A 57 7.99 2.95 -8.58
N SER A 58 8.12 3.33 -7.30
CA SER A 58 7.05 3.22 -6.30
C SER A 58 5.84 4.05 -6.72
N THR A 59 6.02 5.30 -7.16
CA THR A 59 4.90 6.14 -7.63
C THR A 59 4.20 5.53 -8.85
N VAL A 60 4.96 5.06 -9.85
CA VAL A 60 4.37 4.38 -11.02
C VAL A 60 3.57 3.16 -10.58
N ARG A 61 4.13 2.36 -9.67
CA ARG A 61 3.51 1.14 -9.17
C ARG A 61 2.18 1.42 -8.49
N GLU A 62 2.17 2.32 -7.50
CA GLU A 62 0.97 2.71 -6.76
C GLU A 62 -0.13 3.25 -7.68
N LEU A 63 0.22 4.11 -8.65
CA LEU A 63 -0.77 4.69 -9.56
C LEU A 63 -1.34 3.67 -10.54
N VAL A 64 -0.52 2.75 -11.06
CA VAL A 64 -0.98 1.67 -11.94
C VAL A 64 -1.86 0.67 -11.18
N GLU A 65 -1.48 0.29 -9.96
CA GLU A 65 -2.28 -0.62 -9.11
C GLU A 65 -3.64 -0.01 -8.78
N ASN A 66 -3.67 1.26 -8.34
CA ASN A 66 -4.93 1.97 -8.07
C ASN A 66 -5.82 2.13 -9.30
N ALA A 67 -5.24 2.33 -10.48
CA ALA A 67 -5.98 2.42 -11.74
C ALA A 67 -6.64 1.08 -12.11
N LEU A 68 -5.92 -0.04 -11.94
CA LEU A 68 -6.45 -1.38 -12.17
C LEU A 68 -7.59 -1.70 -11.20
N ASP A 69 -7.38 -1.50 -9.90
CA ASP A 69 -8.39 -1.73 -8.86
C ASP A 69 -9.65 -0.89 -9.11
N SER A 70 -9.48 0.36 -9.55
CA SER A 70 -10.58 1.27 -9.86
C SER A 70 -11.43 0.78 -11.04
N ALA A 71 -10.81 0.28 -12.10
CA ALA A 71 -11.51 -0.29 -13.25
C ALA A 71 -12.16 -1.64 -12.92
N GLU A 72 -11.44 -2.51 -12.18
CA GLU A 72 -11.96 -3.80 -11.70
C GLU A 72 -13.19 -3.63 -10.81
N SER A 73 -13.22 -2.59 -9.96
CA SER A 73 -14.34 -2.32 -9.06
C SER A 73 -15.67 -2.03 -9.76
N ILE A 74 -15.63 -1.53 -11.00
CA ILE A 74 -16.81 -1.24 -11.82
C ILE A 74 -17.04 -2.30 -12.90
N GLY A 75 -16.22 -3.34 -12.96
CA GLY A 75 -16.30 -4.41 -13.94
C GLY A 75 -15.99 -3.94 -15.37
N GLU A 76 -15.18 -2.88 -15.53
CA GLU A 76 -14.75 -2.40 -16.83
C GLU A 76 -13.34 -2.88 -17.15
N LEU A 77 -13.07 -3.12 -18.43
CA LEU A 77 -11.77 -3.56 -18.88
C LEU A 77 -10.76 -2.41 -18.73
N PRO A 78 -9.68 -2.57 -17.94
CA PRO A 78 -8.76 -1.47 -17.65
C PRO A 78 -8.00 -1.01 -18.89
N ARG A 79 -7.86 0.30 -19.02
CA ARG A 79 -6.97 0.97 -19.96
C ARG A 79 -6.17 2.01 -19.19
N VAL A 80 -4.88 1.75 -19.05
CA VAL A 80 -3.96 2.56 -18.26
C VAL A 80 -2.91 3.18 -19.16
N GLU A 81 -2.83 4.50 -19.14
CA GLU A 81 -1.83 5.29 -19.86
C GLU A 81 -0.89 5.98 -18.87
N VAL A 82 0.40 5.68 -19.00
CA VAL A 82 1.47 6.22 -18.16
C VAL A 82 2.44 6.96 -19.05
N THR A 83 2.56 8.27 -18.84
CA THR A 83 3.54 9.11 -19.51
C THR A 83 4.48 9.72 -18.48
N ILE A 84 5.78 9.57 -18.69
CA ILE A 84 6.81 10.16 -17.83
C ILE A 84 7.62 11.14 -18.67
N GLU A 85 7.61 12.40 -18.28
CA GLU A 85 8.34 13.47 -18.95
C GLU A 85 9.42 13.98 -18.01
N GLU A 86 10.66 13.98 -18.47
CA GLU A 86 11.73 14.64 -17.74
C GLU A 86 11.52 16.16 -17.86
N ILE A 87 11.59 16.90 -16.74
CA ILE A 87 11.43 18.35 -16.73
C ILE A 87 12.74 19.02 -16.33
N ASN A 88 13.14 20.04 -17.10
CA ASN A 88 14.23 20.93 -16.74
C ASN A 88 13.74 22.17 -15.99
N ARG A 89 14.55 22.64 -15.03
CA ARG A 89 14.27 23.70 -14.04
C ARG A 89 13.67 25.01 -14.59
N SER A 90 13.85 25.31 -15.89
CA SER A 90 13.33 26.52 -16.52
C SER A 90 11.85 26.44 -16.92
N MET A 91 11.26 25.24 -17.03
CA MET A 91 9.86 25.06 -17.46
C MET A 91 8.85 25.09 -16.30
N ILE A 92 9.32 24.97 -15.05
CA ILE A 92 8.46 24.96 -13.86
C ILE A 92 7.92 26.38 -13.54
N ASP A 93 8.69 27.43 -13.85
CA ASP A 93 8.25 28.81 -13.62
C ASP A 93 7.11 29.23 -14.57
N ASP A 94 7.10 28.75 -15.82
CA ASP A 94 6.08 29.14 -16.81
C ASP A 94 4.69 28.52 -16.52
N ASP A 95 4.63 27.25 -16.06
CA ASP A 95 3.38 26.56 -15.73
C ASP A 95 2.78 27.02 -14.39
N VAL A 96 3.62 27.45 -13.43
CA VAL A 96 3.16 27.99 -12.14
C VAL A 96 2.77 29.46 -12.26
N GLU A 97 3.40 30.23 -13.15
CA GLU A 97 2.97 31.62 -13.44
C GLU A 97 1.62 31.68 -14.15
N THR A 98 1.26 30.70 -14.99
CA THR A 98 -0.07 30.67 -15.62
C THR A 98 -1.19 30.46 -14.61
N VAL A 99 -0.95 29.73 -13.51
CA VAL A 99 -1.89 29.62 -12.39
C VAL A 99 -1.96 30.93 -11.60
N LYS A 100 -0.83 31.59 -11.35
CA LYS A 100 -0.79 32.89 -10.63
C LYS A 100 -1.37 34.07 -11.41
N ASP A 101 -1.33 34.05 -12.74
CA ASP A 101 -1.91 35.10 -13.57
C ASP A 101 -3.44 35.00 -13.68
N SER A 102 -4.01 33.82 -13.41
CA SER A 102 -5.46 33.66 -13.25
C SER A 102 -5.98 34.28 -11.94
N GLU A 103 -5.16 34.34 -10.89
CA GLU A 103 -5.48 34.97 -9.61
C GLU A 103 -5.39 36.51 -9.63
N LYS A 104 -4.60 37.09 -10.54
CA LYS A 104 -4.43 38.56 -10.63
C LYS A 104 -5.67 39.31 -11.12
N ARG A 105 -6.74 38.62 -11.53
CA ARG A 105 -8.00 39.25 -11.94
C ARG A 105 -9.06 39.37 -10.86
N LEU A 106 -8.83 38.88 -9.63
CA LEU A 106 -9.77 39.08 -8.53
C LEU A 106 -9.08 39.49 -7.23
N GLY A 107 -9.14 40.80 -6.94
CA GLY A 107 -9.15 41.31 -5.57
C GLY A 107 -7.81 41.40 -4.82
N LYS A 108 -7.25 42.62 -4.79
CA LYS A 108 -6.33 43.05 -3.73
C LYS A 108 -6.99 42.87 -2.35
N ASN A 109 -6.32 42.18 -1.44
CA ASN A 109 -5.98 42.63 -0.08
C ASN A 109 -5.59 41.45 0.82
N SER A 110 -4.33 41.35 1.20
CA SER A 110 -3.90 41.24 2.60
C SER A 110 -2.41 40.95 2.68
N ALA A 111 -1.72 41.77 3.47
CA ALA A 111 -0.34 41.61 3.85
C ALA A 111 -0.29 40.86 5.19
N LEU A 112 0.40 39.72 5.24
CA LEU A 112 1.34 39.30 6.30
C LEU A 112 1.62 37.80 6.16
N GLY A 113 2.90 37.44 6.17
CA GLY A 113 3.34 36.05 6.29
C GLY A 113 4.60 35.80 5.48
N LYS A 114 5.75 35.77 6.15
CA LYS A 114 7.03 35.37 5.56
C LYS A 114 6.87 33.97 4.94
N LYS A 115 6.81 33.92 3.61
CA LYS A 115 6.92 32.66 2.85
C LYS A 115 8.34 32.14 3.03
N THR A 116 8.51 31.10 3.83
CA THR A 116 9.69 30.23 3.73
C THR A 116 9.66 29.60 2.34
N ALA A 117 10.57 30.05 1.47
CA ALA A 117 10.71 29.51 0.13
C ALA A 117 10.99 28.00 0.21
N ALA A 118 10.02 27.19 -0.21
CA ALA A 118 10.25 25.80 -0.53
C ALA A 118 11.39 25.75 -1.57
N LYS A 119 12.38 24.89 -1.33
CA LYS A 119 13.51 24.74 -2.26
C LYS A 119 13.00 24.07 -3.55
N PRO A 120 13.18 24.69 -4.73
CA PRO A 120 12.72 24.08 -5.98
C PRO A 120 13.57 22.85 -6.34
N MET A 121 12.90 21.72 -6.53
CA MET A 121 13.47 20.39 -6.83
C MET A 121 13.58 20.13 -8.34
N LYS A 122 14.48 19.24 -8.75
CA LYS A 122 14.64 18.74 -10.13
C LYS A 122 14.03 17.34 -10.20
N GLY A 123 13.04 17.10 -11.05
CA GLY A 123 12.45 15.77 -11.17
C GLY A 123 11.55 15.57 -12.39
N PRO A 124 11.34 14.32 -12.83
CA PRO A 124 10.35 14.01 -13.86
C PRO A 124 8.92 14.34 -13.41
N SER A 125 8.11 14.83 -14.36
CA SER A 125 6.65 14.87 -14.24
C SER A 125 6.06 13.57 -14.75
N GLY A 126 5.27 12.92 -13.91
CA GLY A 126 4.45 11.79 -14.29
C GLY A 126 3.04 12.24 -14.61
N TYR A 127 2.55 11.82 -15.76
CA TYR A 127 1.18 11.94 -16.21
C TYR A 127 0.55 10.55 -16.24
N TYR A 128 -0.55 10.38 -15.53
CA TYR A 128 -1.25 9.10 -15.39
C TYR A 128 -2.70 9.29 -15.76
N ARG A 129 -3.23 8.39 -16.58
CA ARG A 129 -4.64 8.41 -16.95
C ARG A 129 -5.21 7.01 -16.94
N ASP A 130 -6.38 6.88 -16.33
CA ASP A 130 -7.16 5.66 -16.28
C ASP A 130 -8.60 5.87 -16.78
N ASN A 131 -9.30 4.76 -16.99
CA ASN A 131 -10.73 4.69 -17.31
C ASN A 131 -11.54 4.09 -16.15
N GLY A 132 -11.06 4.22 -14.91
CA GLY A 132 -11.69 3.64 -13.73
C GLY A 132 -13.02 4.30 -13.35
N LYS A 133 -13.46 4.03 -12.12
CA LYS A 133 -14.69 4.60 -11.54
C LYS A 133 -14.71 6.13 -11.49
N GLY A 134 -13.53 6.75 -11.45
CA GLY A 134 -13.38 8.14 -11.04
C GLY A 134 -13.66 8.34 -9.55
N MET A 135 -13.31 9.52 -9.07
CA MET A 135 -13.45 9.97 -7.70
C MET A 135 -14.54 11.05 -7.58
N PRO A 136 -15.39 10.99 -6.54
CA PRO A 136 -16.38 12.02 -6.29
C PRO A 136 -15.71 13.33 -5.88
N HIS A 137 -16.28 14.44 -6.35
CA HIS A 137 -15.80 15.81 -6.12
C HIS A 137 -15.33 16.04 -4.67
N ASP A 138 -16.19 15.80 -3.69
CA ASP A 138 -15.91 16.08 -2.28
C ASP A 138 -14.87 15.14 -1.62
N ALA A 139 -14.57 13.99 -2.25
CA ALA A 139 -13.65 13.00 -1.69
C ALA A 139 -12.19 13.19 -2.14
N ILE A 140 -11.96 13.85 -3.29
CA ILE A 140 -10.62 14.03 -3.87
C ILE A 140 -9.64 14.66 -2.88
N PRO A 141 -10.00 15.75 -2.15
CA PRO A 141 -9.09 16.34 -1.18
C PRO A 141 -8.68 15.40 -0.05
N ASN A 142 -9.61 14.58 0.44
CA ASN A 142 -9.35 13.67 1.55
C ASN A 142 -8.54 12.43 1.16
N MET A 143 -8.65 11.99 -0.11
CA MET A 143 -7.94 10.82 -0.63
C MET A 143 -6.46 11.10 -0.89
N PHE A 144 -6.12 12.29 -1.40
CA PHE A 144 -4.73 12.65 -1.76
C PHE A 144 -4.06 13.61 -0.77
N GLY A 145 -4.83 14.17 0.16
CA GLY A 145 -4.41 15.12 1.19
C GLY A 145 -3.49 14.62 2.29
N ARG A 146 -2.79 13.49 2.08
CA ARG A 146 -1.98 12.84 3.13
C ARG A 146 -0.57 12.42 2.69
N VAL A 147 -0.21 12.54 1.41
CA VAL A 147 0.93 11.76 0.85
C VAL A 147 2.03 12.59 0.17
N TRP A 148 1.90 13.92 -0.05
CA TRP A 148 2.86 14.62 -0.92
C TRP A 148 3.22 16.04 -0.48
N GLY A 149 4.47 16.44 -0.75
CA GLY A 149 4.99 17.77 -0.40
C GLY A 149 4.86 18.84 -1.50
N GLU A 150 4.52 18.45 -2.73
CA GLU A 150 4.31 19.35 -3.87
C GLU A 150 2.86 19.23 -4.38
N PRO A 151 2.31 20.26 -5.04
CA PRO A 151 0.92 20.24 -5.48
C PRO A 151 0.69 19.17 -6.55
N ILE A 152 -0.32 18.35 -6.32
CA ILE A 152 -0.81 17.34 -7.24
C ILE A 152 -2.00 17.92 -7.99
N GLU A 153 -2.03 17.72 -9.31
CA GLU A 153 -3.18 18.03 -10.13
C GLU A 153 -3.95 16.75 -10.45
N ILE A 154 -5.25 16.78 -10.17
CA ILE A 154 -6.17 15.65 -10.33
C ILE A 154 -7.35 16.13 -11.17
N CYS A 155 -7.62 15.45 -12.28
CA CYS A 155 -8.85 15.58 -13.02
C CYS A 155 -9.61 14.25 -12.93
N SER A 156 -10.88 14.27 -12.55
CA SER A 156 -11.65 13.05 -12.31
C SER A 156 -13.11 13.23 -12.70
N SER A 157 -13.70 12.23 -13.35
CA SER A 157 -15.12 12.22 -13.67
C SER A 157 -15.74 10.86 -13.37
N MET A 158 -16.91 10.87 -12.72
CA MET A 158 -17.65 9.65 -12.41
C MET A 158 -18.59 9.28 -13.56
N LYS A 159 -18.86 7.98 -13.69
CA LYS A 159 -19.85 7.47 -14.65
C LYS A 159 -21.23 8.11 -14.40
N ASN A 160 -21.82 8.66 -15.47
CA ASN A 160 -23.10 9.39 -15.48
C ASN A 160 -23.05 10.83 -14.94
N GLU A 161 -21.88 11.40 -14.68
CA GLU A 161 -21.74 12.84 -14.44
C GLU A 161 -21.37 13.58 -15.73
N ASN A 162 -21.96 14.77 -15.93
CA ASN A 162 -21.68 15.62 -17.10
C ASN A 162 -20.55 16.62 -16.83
N TYR A 163 -19.82 16.44 -15.73
CA TYR A 163 -18.73 17.30 -15.31
C TYR A 163 -17.53 16.46 -14.89
N ALA A 164 -16.34 17.01 -15.07
CA ALA A 164 -15.13 16.54 -14.44
C ALA A 164 -14.79 17.47 -13.28
N THR A 165 -14.24 16.93 -12.20
CA THR A 165 -13.67 17.73 -11.12
C THR A 165 -12.18 17.89 -11.37
N ARG A 166 -11.72 19.14 -11.39
CA ARG A 166 -10.30 19.47 -11.36
C ARG A 166 -9.94 19.94 -9.96
N CYS A 167 -8.96 19.29 -9.35
CA CYS A 167 -8.47 19.62 -8.02
C CYS A 167 -6.95 19.74 -8.04
N ILE A 168 -6.44 20.83 -7.49
CA ILE A 168 -5.01 21.02 -7.23
C ILE A 168 -4.86 21.14 -5.71
N LEU A 169 -4.10 20.23 -5.12
CA LEU A 169 -3.94 20.15 -3.66
C LEU A 169 -2.50 19.81 -3.29
N ASP A 170 -2.07 20.29 -2.12
CA ASP A 170 -0.88 19.87 -1.39
C ASP A 170 -1.26 19.42 0.03
N VAL A 171 -0.28 18.91 0.78
CA VAL A 171 -0.50 18.40 2.14
C VAL A 171 0.22 19.26 3.16
N ASP A 172 -0.50 19.74 4.17
CA ASP A 172 0.13 20.26 5.38
C ASP A 172 0.64 19.07 6.20
N ILE A 173 1.94 18.80 6.11
CA ILE A 173 2.61 17.65 6.73
C ILE A 173 2.42 17.64 8.26
N TYR A 174 2.43 18.81 8.91
CA TYR A 174 2.33 18.92 10.36
C TYR A 174 0.91 18.69 10.88
N ARG A 175 -0.09 19.07 10.09
CA ARG A 175 -1.50 18.90 10.45
C ARG A 175 -2.14 17.66 9.86
N ASN A 176 -1.47 17.00 8.91
CA ASN A 176 -1.99 15.88 8.13
C ASN A 176 -3.38 16.20 7.53
N THR A 177 -3.49 17.43 7.00
CA THR A 177 -4.70 17.98 6.36
C THR A 177 -4.39 18.45 4.95
N PRO A 178 -5.29 18.19 3.98
CA PRO A 178 -5.16 18.75 2.64
C PRO A 178 -5.22 20.27 2.67
N HIS A 179 -4.35 20.90 1.91
CA HIS A 179 -4.45 22.30 1.56
C HIS A 179 -4.83 22.37 0.07
N ILE A 180 -5.99 22.98 -0.20
CA ILE A 180 -6.63 22.96 -1.52
C ILE A 180 -6.33 24.29 -2.20
N HIS A 181 -5.61 24.26 -3.31
CA HIS A 181 -5.34 25.45 -4.14
C HIS A 181 -6.48 25.72 -5.11
N LEU A 182 -6.97 24.66 -5.77
CA LEU A 182 -8.05 24.75 -6.74
C LEU A 182 -8.99 23.57 -6.56
N HIS A 183 -10.29 23.83 -6.60
CA HIS A 183 -11.31 22.78 -6.64
C HIS A 183 -12.52 23.27 -7.41
N GLU A 184 -12.63 22.84 -8.67
CA GLU A 184 -13.66 23.32 -9.59
C GLU A 184 -14.29 22.18 -10.39
N LYS A 185 -15.50 22.44 -10.88
CA LYS A 185 -16.23 21.54 -11.78
C LYS A 185 -16.10 22.07 -13.20
N ILE A 186 -15.50 21.28 -14.07
CA ILE A 186 -15.29 21.56 -15.49
C ILE A 186 -16.38 20.83 -16.29
N GLY A 187 -17.14 21.58 -17.09
CA GLY A 187 -18.12 21.01 -18.03
C GLY A 187 -17.48 20.62 -19.36
N GLY A 188 -18.20 19.84 -20.17
CA GLY A 188 -17.80 19.53 -21.55
C GLY A 188 -16.98 18.25 -21.74
N MET A 189 -16.86 17.41 -20.71
CA MET A 189 -16.34 16.05 -20.83
C MET A 189 -17.50 15.05 -20.92
N GLU A 190 -18.33 15.17 -21.95
CA GLU A 190 -19.41 14.21 -22.19
C GLU A 190 -18.80 12.84 -22.56
N ASN A 191 -19.21 11.79 -21.83
CA ASN A 191 -18.80 10.39 -22.01
C ASN A 191 -17.40 9.99 -21.54
N TRP A 192 -16.64 10.86 -20.87
CA TRP A 192 -15.40 10.45 -20.21
C TRP A 192 -15.66 10.15 -18.73
N HIS A 193 -15.13 9.03 -18.24
CA HIS A 193 -15.04 8.71 -16.82
C HIS A 193 -13.65 8.12 -16.54
N GLY A 194 -13.20 8.26 -15.30
CA GLY A 194 -11.87 7.86 -14.87
C GLY A 194 -11.17 8.96 -14.10
N ALA A 195 -9.89 8.74 -13.84
CA ALA A 195 -9.01 9.72 -13.22
C ALA A 195 -7.77 9.99 -14.07
N GLU A 196 -7.31 11.22 -13.98
CA GLU A 196 -6.10 11.74 -14.59
C GLU A 196 -5.32 12.44 -13.48
N ILE A 197 -4.11 11.98 -13.23
CA ILE A 197 -3.28 12.39 -12.10
C ILE A 197 -1.94 12.87 -12.67
N LYS A 198 -1.61 14.13 -12.41
CA LYS A 198 -0.34 14.75 -12.77
C LYS A 198 0.44 15.05 -11.49
N VAL A 199 1.62 14.44 -11.37
CA VAL A 199 2.49 14.58 -10.18
C VAL A 199 3.90 14.86 -10.66
N VAL A 200 4.55 15.85 -10.03
CA VAL A 200 5.99 16.08 -10.17
C VAL A 200 6.71 15.37 -9.05
N ILE A 201 7.63 14.48 -9.38
CA ILE A 201 8.40 13.71 -8.40
C ILE A 201 9.89 13.77 -8.71
N GLU A 202 10.73 13.74 -7.68
CA GLU A 202 12.15 13.50 -7.88
C GLU A 202 12.39 12.06 -8.30
N GLY A 203 13.13 11.88 -9.40
CA GLY A 203 13.27 10.60 -10.06
C GLY A 203 14.57 10.51 -10.86
N ASN A 204 15.12 9.30 -10.96
CA ASN A 204 16.28 9.00 -11.80
C ASN A 204 15.92 7.92 -12.82
N TRP A 205 15.59 8.35 -14.04
CA TRP A 205 15.23 7.45 -15.13
C TRP A 205 16.41 6.57 -15.57
N THR A 206 17.62 7.12 -15.67
CA THR A 206 18.81 6.36 -16.14
C THR A 206 19.10 5.13 -15.30
N ALA A 207 18.87 5.20 -13.98
CA ALA A 207 19.11 4.09 -13.08
C ALA A 207 17.94 3.09 -12.97
N TYR A 208 16.69 3.53 -13.11
CA TYR A 208 15.50 2.72 -12.82
C TYR A 208 14.54 2.53 -14.01
N GLY A 209 14.79 3.16 -15.16
CA GLY A 209 13.95 3.05 -16.35
C GLY A 209 13.82 1.60 -16.83
N SER A 210 14.90 0.82 -16.79
CA SER A 210 14.86 -0.62 -17.10
C SER A 210 13.93 -1.40 -16.16
N LYS A 211 13.93 -1.08 -14.86
CA LYS A 211 13.06 -1.70 -13.86
C LYS A 211 11.59 -1.30 -14.02
N ILE A 212 11.32 -0.06 -14.42
CA ILE A 212 9.96 0.41 -14.72
C ILE A 212 9.42 -0.31 -15.97
N LEU A 213 10.24 -0.44 -17.00
CA LEU A 213 9.86 -1.21 -18.20
C LEU A 213 9.66 -2.70 -17.87
N GLU A 214 10.47 -3.26 -16.96
CA GLU A 214 10.30 -4.61 -16.46
C GLU A 214 9.00 -4.78 -15.66
N TYR A 215 8.69 -3.82 -14.77
CA TYR A 215 7.43 -3.76 -14.04
C TYR A 215 6.23 -3.78 -14.98
N MET A 216 6.20 -2.88 -15.97
CA MET A 216 5.09 -2.79 -16.94
C MET A 216 4.95 -4.08 -17.75
N ARG A 217 6.07 -4.72 -18.12
CA ARG A 217 6.06 -6.02 -18.81
C ARG A 217 5.49 -7.12 -17.91
N GLN A 218 5.94 -7.20 -16.66
CA GLN A 218 5.45 -8.16 -15.67
C GLN A 218 3.96 -7.96 -15.39
N MET A 219 3.50 -6.70 -15.33
CA MET A 219 2.10 -6.36 -15.17
C MET A 219 1.25 -6.84 -16.36
N ALA A 220 1.73 -6.61 -17.60
CA ALA A 220 1.05 -7.09 -18.80
C ALA A 220 0.94 -8.63 -18.88
N VAL A 221 1.85 -9.37 -18.24
CA VAL A 221 1.75 -10.85 -18.15
C VAL A 221 0.63 -11.27 -17.19
N ILE A 222 0.50 -10.63 -16.05
CA ILE A 222 -0.46 -11.05 -15.01
C ILE A 222 -1.86 -10.42 -15.15
N THR A 223 -1.99 -9.39 -15.97
CA THR A 223 -3.27 -8.71 -16.27
C THR A 223 -3.55 -8.73 -17.78
N PRO A 224 -3.82 -9.91 -18.39
CA PRO A 224 -4.03 -10.05 -19.83
C PRO A 224 -5.29 -9.33 -20.33
N TYR A 225 -6.18 -8.93 -19.44
CA TYR A 225 -7.40 -8.17 -19.75
C TYR A 225 -7.19 -6.65 -19.78
N ALA A 226 -6.05 -6.16 -19.30
CA ALA A 226 -5.71 -4.74 -19.27
C ALA A 226 -4.96 -4.31 -20.53
N GLU A 227 -5.19 -3.06 -20.96
CA GLU A 227 -4.40 -2.39 -21.99
C GLU A 227 -3.46 -1.39 -21.32
N PHE A 228 -2.15 -1.50 -21.58
CA PHE A 228 -1.16 -0.55 -21.07
C PHE A 228 -0.51 0.24 -22.22
N LYS A 229 -0.44 1.56 -22.06
CA LYS A 229 0.37 2.45 -22.90
C LYS A 229 1.37 3.16 -22.02
N PHE A 230 2.64 2.95 -22.29
CA PHE A 230 3.73 3.57 -21.59
C PHE A 230 4.52 4.46 -22.55
N ARG A 231 4.76 5.70 -22.14
CA ARG A 231 5.56 6.67 -22.88
C ARG A 231 6.55 7.35 -21.94
N PHE A 232 7.80 7.43 -22.34
CA PHE A 232 8.81 8.25 -21.67
C PHE A 232 9.36 9.29 -22.65
N VAL A 233 9.51 10.53 -22.20
CA VAL A 233 10.02 11.66 -22.97
C VAL A 233 11.19 12.29 -22.21
N ALA A 234 12.39 12.23 -22.79
CA ALA A 234 13.58 12.88 -22.26
C ALA A 234 13.66 14.36 -22.68
N VAL A 235 14.28 15.22 -21.87
CA VAL A 235 14.45 16.65 -22.23
C VAL A 235 15.45 16.83 -23.37
N THR A 236 16.52 16.06 -23.37
CA THR A 236 17.54 16.05 -24.42
C THR A 236 17.48 14.71 -25.15
N PRO A 237 17.08 14.66 -26.44
CA PRO A 237 17.17 13.43 -27.21
C PRO A 237 18.64 13.01 -27.32
N ASP A 238 18.91 11.71 -27.18
CA ASP A 238 20.24 11.14 -27.45
C ASP A 238 20.71 11.50 -28.88
N GLU A 239 22.03 11.43 -29.15
CA GLU A 239 22.65 11.72 -30.46
C GLU A 239 22.03 10.93 -31.63
N ASN A 240 21.30 9.83 -31.34
CA ASN A 240 20.57 8.99 -32.28
C ASN A 240 19.08 9.39 -32.50
N GLY A 241 18.60 10.49 -31.90
CA GLY A 241 17.21 10.95 -32.02
C GLY A 241 16.19 10.20 -31.16
N ASN A 242 16.62 9.25 -30.33
CA ASN A 242 15.75 8.43 -29.48
C ASN A 242 15.47 9.10 -28.12
N GLY A 243 14.82 10.27 -28.15
CA GLY A 243 14.36 10.97 -26.93
C GLY A 243 13.05 10.42 -26.36
N VAL A 244 12.39 9.49 -27.08
CA VAL A 244 11.08 8.95 -26.71
C VAL A 244 11.12 7.43 -26.67
N VAL A 245 10.71 6.85 -25.54
CA VAL A 245 10.51 5.40 -25.40
C VAL A 245 9.02 5.14 -25.28
N GLU A 246 8.46 4.48 -26.29
CA GLU A 246 7.06 4.06 -26.28
C GLU A 246 6.94 2.54 -26.22
N LYS A 247 6.07 2.05 -25.34
CA LYS A 247 5.70 0.65 -25.22
C LYS A 247 4.20 0.54 -25.07
N SER A 248 3.60 -0.32 -25.87
CA SER A 248 2.18 -0.64 -25.77
C SER A 248 2.03 -2.14 -25.57
N TYR A 249 1.18 -2.51 -24.60
CA TYR A 249 0.77 -3.87 -24.32
C TYR A 249 -0.73 -3.94 -24.55
N PRO A 250 -1.19 -4.48 -25.69
CA PRO A 250 -2.61 -4.59 -25.99
C PRO A 250 -3.25 -5.69 -25.13
N ARG A 251 -4.57 -5.57 -24.95
CA ARG A 251 -5.38 -6.59 -24.30
C ARG A 251 -5.30 -7.93 -25.04
N LEU A 252 -5.20 -9.02 -24.28
CA LEU A 252 -5.15 -10.38 -24.79
C LEU A 252 -6.49 -11.11 -24.68
N THR A 253 -7.30 -10.77 -23.67
CA THR A 253 -8.63 -11.34 -23.43
C THR A 253 -9.61 -10.26 -23.00
N GLU A 254 -10.87 -10.37 -23.39
CA GLU A 254 -11.96 -9.50 -22.91
C GLU A 254 -12.67 -10.07 -21.67
N GLU A 255 -12.27 -11.26 -21.22
CA GLU A 255 -12.81 -11.86 -20.00
C GLU A 255 -12.09 -11.30 -18.77
N MET A 256 -12.86 -10.63 -17.91
CA MET A 256 -12.38 -10.19 -16.59
C MET A 256 -12.36 -11.36 -15.61
N PRO A 257 -11.36 -11.41 -14.71
CA PRO A 257 -11.37 -12.37 -13.62
C PRO A 257 -12.52 -12.07 -12.65
N PRO A 258 -12.96 -13.08 -11.86
CA PRO A 258 -13.98 -12.84 -10.85
C PRO A 258 -13.49 -11.82 -9.82
N VAL A 259 -14.37 -10.90 -9.44
CA VAL A 259 -14.07 -9.90 -8.40
C VAL A 259 -13.94 -10.64 -7.06
N PRO A 260 -12.86 -10.44 -6.30
CA PRO A 260 -12.71 -11.04 -4.99
C PRO A 260 -13.83 -10.53 -4.06
N VAL A 261 -14.47 -11.46 -3.36
CA VAL A 261 -15.57 -11.15 -2.43
C VAL A 261 -15.02 -10.98 -1.03
N GLU A 262 -15.37 -9.86 -0.39
CA GLU A 262 -15.03 -9.64 1.02
C GLU A 262 -15.66 -10.74 1.88
N THR A 263 -14.82 -11.40 2.67
CA THR A 263 -15.22 -12.47 3.59
C THR A 263 -14.96 -12.06 5.03
N LYS A 264 -15.74 -12.64 5.94
CA LYS A 264 -15.53 -12.50 7.38
C LYS A 264 -14.26 -13.21 7.83
N TYR A 265 -13.81 -12.89 9.04
CA TYR A 265 -12.60 -13.44 9.61
C TYR A 265 -12.77 -14.93 9.95
N HIS A 266 -11.75 -15.72 9.61
CA HIS A 266 -11.61 -17.06 10.16
C HIS A 266 -11.03 -16.97 11.58
N PRO A 267 -11.43 -17.82 12.55
CA PRO A 267 -10.96 -17.70 13.93
C PRO A 267 -9.45 -17.79 14.11
N LEU A 268 -8.78 -18.61 13.27
CA LEU A 268 -7.31 -18.74 13.26
C LEU A 268 -6.59 -17.53 12.64
N ALA A 269 -7.28 -16.74 11.82
CA ALA A 269 -6.73 -15.54 11.16
C ALA A 269 -6.76 -14.30 12.07
N VAL A 270 -7.32 -14.45 13.28
CA VAL A 270 -7.40 -13.38 14.27
C VAL A 270 -6.11 -13.39 15.07
N ASP A 271 -5.07 -12.73 14.56
CA ASP A 271 -3.74 -12.73 15.17
C ASP A 271 -3.62 -11.80 16.39
N SER A 272 -4.58 -10.89 16.57
CA SER A 272 -4.52 -9.89 17.65
C SER A 272 -5.87 -9.66 18.32
N LEU A 273 -5.80 -9.36 19.63
CA LEU A 273 -6.97 -9.01 20.44
C LEU A 273 -7.70 -7.77 19.92
N HIS A 274 -6.97 -6.85 19.30
CA HIS A 274 -7.52 -5.62 18.74
C HIS A 274 -8.52 -5.88 17.62
N ILE A 275 -8.33 -6.93 16.81
CA ILE A 275 -9.30 -7.31 15.77
C ILE A 275 -10.63 -7.66 16.43
N ILE A 276 -10.60 -8.46 17.50
CA ILE A 276 -11.80 -8.84 18.26
C ILE A 276 -12.45 -7.59 18.86
N GLN A 277 -11.68 -6.70 19.49
CA GLN A 277 -12.23 -5.47 20.07
C GLN A 277 -12.88 -4.57 19.03
N ARG A 278 -12.28 -4.46 17.84
CA ARG A 278 -12.85 -3.71 16.72
C ARG A 278 -14.17 -4.32 16.27
N LEU A 279 -14.23 -5.65 16.13
CA LEU A 279 -15.46 -6.37 15.78
C LEU A 279 -16.55 -6.19 16.84
N ILE A 280 -16.18 -6.20 18.13
CA ILE A 280 -17.10 -5.91 19.24
C ILE A 280 -17.67 -4.49 19.12
N GLY A 281 -16.84 -3.49 18.80
CA GLY A 281 -17.29 -2.11 18.64
C GLY A 281 -18.18 -1.86 17.42
N GLN A 282 -18.10 -2.72 16.40
CA GLN A 282 -18.84 -2.57 15.13
C GLN A 282 -20.06 -3.48 15.02
N THR A 283 -20.14 -4.54 15.83
CA THR A 283 -21.20 -5.54 15.70
C THR A 283 -22.56 -4.96 16.09
N LYS A 284 -23.59 -5.42 15.39
CA LYS A 284 -24.99 -5.18 15.75
C LYS A 284 -25.53 -6.24 16.71
N ASN A 285 -24.82 -7.36 16.85
CA ASN A 285 -25.25 -8.50 17.65
C ASN A 285 -24.91 -8.25 19.11
N GLN A 286 -25.93 -8.30 19.96
CA GLN A 286 -25.78 -8.05 21.40
C GLN A 286 -25.27 -9.29 22.13
N ASN A 287 -25.59 -10.48 21.63
CA ASN A 287 -25.33 -11.75 22.31
C ASN A 287 -24.00 -12.39 21.85
N LEU A 288 -23.22 -12.91 22.79
CA LEU A 288 -21.94 -13.56 22.49
C LEU A 288 -22.07 -14.77 21.55
N LEU A 289 -23.14 -15.55 21.70
CA LEU A 289 -23.37 -16.69 20.82
C LEU A 289 -23.63 -16.28 19.37
N GLU A 290 -24.37 -15.20 19.16
CA GLU A 290 -24.68 -14.64 17.84
C GLU A 290 -23.43 -13.99 17.26
N PHE A 291 -22.66 -13.25 18.05
CA PHE A 291 -21.38 -12.68 17.65
C PHE A 291 -20.44 -13.75 17.10
N LEU A 292 -20.25 -14.87 17.81
CA LEU A 292 -19.38 -15.95 17.35
C LEU A 292 -19.86 -16.59 16.05
N GLN A 293 -21.17 -16.70 15.83
CA GLN A 293 -21.73 -17.32 14.62
C GLN A 293 -21.76 -16.38 13.42
N HIS A 294 -21.99 -15.09 13.66
CA HIS A 294 -22.23 -14.13 12.61
C HIS A 294 -21.01 -13.29 12.26
N GLU A 295 -20.05 -13.07 13.16
CA GLU A 295 -18.84 -12.29 12.83
C GLU A 295 -17.67 -13.14 12.32
N PHE A 296 -17.68 -14.45 12.61
CA PHE A 296 -16.62 -15.37 12.18
C PHE A 296 -17.13 -16.42 11.20
N VAL A 297 -16.25 -16.84 10.30
CA VAL A 297 -16.50 -17.93 9.36
C VAL A 297 -16.32 -19.28 10.07
N ASN A 298 -17.12 -20.28 9.68
CA ASN A 298 -16.98 -21.67 10.13
C ASN A 298 -17.03 -21.89 11.65
N ILE A 299 -17.86 -21.12 12.37
CA ILE A 299 -18.22 -21.44 13.77
C ILE A 299 -19.69 -21.89 13.85
N PRO A 300 -19.95 -23.21 13.85
CA PRO A 300 -21.30 -23.74 14.09
C PRO A 300 -21.79 -23.44 15.51
N LYS A 301 -23.11 -23.39 15.70
CA LYS A 301 -23.75 -23.16 17.01
C LYS A 301 -23.26 -24.10 18.11
N ALA A 302 -23.03 -25.37 17.77
CA ALA A 302 -22.51 -26.36 18.71
C ALA A 302 -21.08 -26.03 19.17
N GLN A 303 -20.21 -25.60 18.25
CA GLN A 303 -18.83 -25.21 18.59
C GLN A 303 -18.81 -23.89 19.37
N ALA A 304 -19.60 -22.90 18.97
CA ALA A 304 -19.71 -21.63 19.69
C ALA A 304 -20.11 -21.84 21.17
N LYS A 305 -21.10 -22.69 21.44
CA LYS A 305 -21.48 -23.03 22.82
C LYS A 305 -20.35 -23.70 23.61
N ARG A 306 -19.56 -24.58 22.95
CA ARG A 306 -18.39 -25.22 23.57
C ARG A 306 -17.27 -24.23 23.87
N LEU A 307 -17.07 -23.24 23.01
CA LEU A 307 -16.09 -22.17 23.21
C LEU A 307 -16.50 -21.30 24.41
N ILE A 308 -17.75 -20.87 24.47
CA ILE A 308 -18.30 -20.07 25.58
C ILE A 308 -18.15 -20.84 26.91
N ALA A 309 -18.49 -22.13 26.93
CA ALA A 309 -18.33 -22.97 28.12
C ALA A 309 -16.87 -23.09 28.61
N LYS A 310 -15.88 -22.94 27.72
CA LYS A 310 -14.45 -22.97 28.08
C LYS A 310 -13.91 -21.62 28.55
N MET A 311 -14.60 -20.51 28.27
CA MET A 311 -14.16 -19.16 28.66
C MET A 311 -14.32 -18.91 30.17
N GLY A 312 -15.27 -19.59 30.81
CA GLY A 312 -15.47 -19.55 32.26
C GLY A 312 -16.95 -19.61 32.66
N PRO A 313 -17.24 -19.80 33.97
CA PRO A 313 -18.60 -19.86 34.48
C PRO A 313 -19.34 -18.51 34.39
N ASP A 314 -18.60 -17.40 34.35
CA ASP A 314 -19.16 -16.04 34.32
C ASP A 314 -19.63 -15.60 32.92
N VAL A 315 -19.32 -16.40 31.89
CA VAL A 315 -19.65 -16.10 30.49
C VAL A 315 -20.72 -17.07 30.01
N THR A 316 -21.88 -16.54 29.64
CA THR A 316 -23.02 -17.31 29.13
C THR A 316 -23.30 -16.97 27.67
N SER A 317 -24.20 -17.73 27.04
CA SER A 317 -24.60 -17.47 25.65
C SER A 317 -25.32 -16.12 25.48
N GLU A 318 -25.87 -15.56 26.55
CA GLU A 318 -26.62 -14.31 26.60
C GLU A 318 -25.77 -13.13 27.11
N THR A 319 -24.50 -13.38 27.44
CA THR A 319 -23.58 -12.33 27.85
C THR A 319 -23.44 -11.30 26.74
N GLN A 320 -23.56 -10.03 27.14
CA GLN A 320 -23.49 -8.90 26.23
C GLN A 320 -22.07 -8.72 25.70
N VAL A 321 -21.93 -8.67 24.38
CA VAL A 321 -20.62 -8.61 23.68
C VAL A 321 -19.83 -7.37 24.09
N ASN A 322 -20.51 -6.24 24.31
CA ASN A 322 -19.91 -4.97 24.71
C ASN A 322 -19.41 -4.94 26.16
N SER A 323 -19.84 -5.89 27.00
CA SER A 323 -19.39 -5.99 28.39
C SER A 323 -18.16 -6.88 28.59
N LEU A 324 -17.62 -7.47 27.51
CA LEU A 324 -16.48 -8.37 27.60
C LEU A 324 -15.22 -7.64 28.07
N THR A 325 -14.56 -8.23 29.08
CA THR A 325 -13.30 -7.71 29.59
C THR A 325 -12.12 -8.12 28.70
N LEU A 326 -11.01 -7.38 28.77
CA LEU A 326 -9.77 -7.72 28.05
C LEU A 326 -9.27 -9.14 28.35
N GLN A 327 -9.43 -9.60 29.60
CA GLN A 327 -9.04 -10.95 30.00
C GLN A 327 -9.90 -12.02 29.33
N GLN A 328 -11.22 -11.78 29.20
CA GLN A 328 -12.12 -12.68 28.49
C GLN A 328 -11.82 -12.70 26.99
N ILE A 329 -11.50 -11.55 26.38
CA ILE A 329 -11.08 -11.45 24.98
C ILE A 329 -9.77 -12.21 24.74
N ALA A 330 -8.79 -12.08 25.64
CA ALA A 330 -7.54 -12.82 25.58
C ALA A 330 -7.76 -14.33 25.70
N CYS A 331 -8.64 -14.76 26.61
CA CYS A 331 -9.03 -16.17 26.73
C CYS A 331 -9.68 -16.69 25.44
N MET A 332 -10.61 -15.93 24.85
CA MET A 332 -11.26 -16.29 23.59
C MET A 332 -10.23 -16.47 22.45
N HIS A 333 -9.28 -15.54 22.33
CA HIS A 333 -8.22 -15.62 21.34
C HIS A 333 -7.34 -16.87 21.54
N GLN A 334 -6.95 -17.18 22.79
CA GLN A 334 -6.23 -18.42 23.08
C GLN A 334 -7.04 -19.66 22.70
N LEU A 335 -8.35 -19.65 22.95
CA LEU A 335 -9.24 -20.74 22.57
C LEU A 335 -9.35 -20.92 21.06
N PHE A 336 -9.29 -19.84 20.28
CA PHE A 336 -9.24 -19.93 18.82
C PHE A 336 -7.97 -20.65 18.36
N GLN A 337 -6.82 -20.30 18.91
CA GLN A 337 -5.54 -20.93 18.55
C GLN A 337 -5.46 -22.42 18.94
N HIS A 338 -6.18 -22.83 19.99
CA HIS A 338 -6.19 -24.22 20.46
C HIS A 338 -7.36 -25.07 19.94
N THR A 339 -8.28 -24.48 19.18
CA THR A 339 -9.45 -25.19 18.63
C THR A 339 -9.27 -25.42 17.14
N LYS A 340 -9.63 -26.61 16.67
CA LYS A 340 -9.67 -26.91 15.23
C LYS A 340 -10.98 -26.41 14.64
N PHE A 341 -10.87 -25.59 13.60
CA PHE A 341 -11.97 -25.10 12.79
C PHE A 341 -11.85 -25.66 11.37
N ASP A 342 -12.97 -25.69 10.65
CA ASP A 342 -12.99 -26.10 9.26
C ASP A 342 -12.38 -25.00 8.37
N ASP A 343 -11.72 -25.41 7.29
CA ASP A 343 -11.05 -24.50 6.37
C ASP A 343 -12.03 -23.48 5.74
N PRO A 344 -11.66 -22.18 5.66
CA PRO A 344 -12.48 -21.17 5.01
C PRO A 344 -12.67 -21.46 3.52
N SER A 345 -13.73 -20.89 2.96
CA SER A 345 -14.00 -20.96 1.52
C SER A 345 -12.90 -20.24 0.71
N SER A 346 -12.58 -20.79 -0.46
CA SER A 346 -11.65 -20.17 -1.42
C SER A 346 -12.29 -19.12 -2.33
N ASN A 347 -13.60 -18.84 -2.17
CA ASN A 347 -14.33 -17.92 -3.04
C ASN A 347 -13.88 -16.46 -2.93
N CYS A 348 -13.12 -16.11 -1.88
CA CYS A 348 -12.50 -14.80 -1.74
C CYS A 348 -11.23 -14.64 -2.59
N LEU A 349 -10.74 -15.71 -3.24
CA LEU A 349 -9.56 -15.67 -4.10
C LEU A 349 -9.97 -15.48 -5.56
N ALA A 350 -9.16 -14.71 -6.28
CA ALA A 350 -9.35 -14.45 -7.70
C ALA A 350 -8.08 -14.87 -8.48
N PRO A 351 -7.88 -16.17 -8.78
CA PRO A 351 -6.72 -16.62 -9.55
C PRO A 351 -6.79 -16.12 -10.99
N LEU A 352 -5.64 -16.10 -11.68
CA LEU A 352 -5.55 -15.66 -13.07
C LEU A 352 -6.08 -16.71 -14.05
N GLY A 353 -5.80 -17.99 -13.80
CA GLY A 353 -6.12 -19.06 -14.75
C GLY A 353 -4.88 -19.62 -15.43
N GLU A 354 -4.78 -20.95 -15.51
CA GLU A 354 -3.65 -21.65 -16.13
C GLU A 354 -3.51 -21.32 -17.63
N ASN A 355 -4.63 -21.21 -18.34
CA ASN A 355 -4.67 -20.90 -19.78
C ASN A 355 -4.28 -19.45 -20.05
N TYR A 356 -4.93 -18.50 -19.37
CA TYR A 356 -4.67 -17.06 -19.55
C TYR A 356 -3.24 -16.70 -19.17
N PHE A 357 -2.70 -17.31 -18.11
CA PHE A 357 -1.32 -17.11 -17.71
C PHE A 357 -0.33 -17.67 -18.74
N GLY A 358 -0.63 -18.83 -19.35
CA GLY A 358 0.21 -19.41 -20.38
C GLY A 358 0.23 -18.56 -21.65
N GLU A 359 -0.93 -18.10 -22.09
CA GLU A 359 -1.07 -17.25 -23.28
C GLU A 359 -0.39 -15.89 -23.08
N SER A 360 -0.49 -15.29 -21.88
CA SER A 360 0.13 -14.01 -21.60
C SER A 360 1.66 -14.09 -21.59
N ILE A 361 2.23 -15.14 -20.97
CA ILE A 361 3.67 -15.42 -21.05
C ILE A 361 4.08 -15.56 -22.51
N TYR A 362 3.33 -16.32 -23.31
CA TYR A 362 3.67 -16.56 -24.71
C TYR A 362 3.67 -15.27 -25.54
N LYS A 363 2.62 -14.44 -25.42
CA LYS A 363 2.47 -13.21 -26.22
C LYS A 363 3.41 -12.09 -25.78
N VAL A 364 3.67 -11.94 -24.48
CA VAL A 364 4.47 -10.83 -23.94
C VAL A 364 5.97 -11.15 -23.99
N LEU A 365 6.37 -12.39 -23.67
CA LEU A 365 7.79 -12.77 -23.58
C LEU A 365 8.32 -13.46 -24.85
N GLN A 366 7.43 -13.94 -25.72
CA GLN A 366 7.76 -14.68 -26.96
C GLN A 366 8.82 -15.79 -26.77
N PRO A 367 8.64 -16.70 -25.78
CA PRO A 367 9.54 -17.81 -25.58
C PRO A 367 9.30 -18.94 -26.61
N ASN A 368 10.21 -19.91 -26.66
CA ASN A 368 10.04 -21.10 -27.51
C ASN A 368 9.02 -22.08 -26.94
N VAL A 369 8.98 -22.24 -25.61
CA VAL A 369 8.09 -23.17 -24.90
C VAL A 369 7.55 -22.50 -23.64
N VAL A 370 6.27 -22.75 -23.31
CA VAL A 370 5.61 -22.33 -22.07
C VAL A 370 4.91 -23.54 -21.45
N ALA A 371 5.05 -23.70 -20.14
CA ALA A 371 4.28 -24.63 -19.32
C ALA A 371 3.74 -23.87 -18.11
N THR A 372 2.45 -24.00 -17.83
CA THR A 372 1.80 -23.39 -16.68
C THR A 372 1.18 -24.46 -15.78
N TYR A 373 0.94 -24.09 -14.53
CA TYR A 373 0.30 -24.94 -13.54
C TYR A 373 -0.46 -24.07 -12.54
N MET A 374 -1.71 -24.44 -12.27
CA MET A 374 -2.50 -23.90 -11.17
C MET A 374 -2.80 -25.02 -10.15
N ALA A 375 -2.66 -24.71 -8.86
CA ALA A 375 -3.13 -25.62 -7.81
C ALA A 375 -4.65 -25.84 -7.91
N LYS A 376 -5.07 -27.10 -8.08
CA LYS A 376 -6.50 -27.48 -8.25
C LYS A 376 -7.40 -27.16 -7.04
N ARG A 377 -6.82 -26.98 -5.86
CA ARG A 377 -7.53 -26.64 -4.62
C ARG A 377 -6.72 -25.56 -3.89
N ALA A 378 -7.43 -24.56 -3.38
CA ALA A 378 -6.83 -23.60 -2.46
C ALA A 378 -6.36 -24.33 -1.20
N GLN A 379 -5.23 -23.87 -0.66
CA GLN A 379 -4.71 -24.32 0.63
C GLN A 379 -4.99 -23.23 1.67
N VAL A 380 -4.91 -23.58 2.95
CA VAL A 380 -5.16 -22.63 4.04
C VAL A 380 -3.95 -22.59 4.94
N TYR A 381 -3.50 -21.38 5.26
CA TYR A 381 -2.45 -21.15 6.23
C TYR A 381 -2.93 -20.10 7.25
N GLN A 382 -2.89 -20.44 8.53
CA GLN A 382 -3.34 -19.56 9.62
C GLN A 382 -4.75 -18.97 9.40
N GLY A 383 -5.67 -19.76 8.81
CA GLY A 383 -7.02 -19.29 8.52
C GLY A 383 -7.15 -18.37 7.29
N HIS A 384 -6.07 -18.15 6.54
CA HIS A 384 -6.08 -17.44 5.27
C HIS A 384 -6.01 -18.45 4.12
N PRO A 385 -7.01 -18.50 3.22
CA PRO A 385 -6.92 -19.30 2.02
C PRO A 385 -5.93 -18.66 1.04
N PHE A 386 -5.16 -19.48 0.32
CA PHE A 386 -4.26 -19.05 -0.74
C PHE A 386 -4.21 -20.08 -1.88
N ILE A 387 -3.83 -19.62 -3.06
CA ILE A 387 -3.65 -20.45 -4.26
C ILE A 387 -2.29 -20.13 -4.89
N ILE A 388 -1.63 -21.13 -5.45
CA ILE A 388 -0.34 -20.97 -6.12
C ILE A 388 -0.52 -21.26 -7.61
N GLU A 389 -0.04 -20.33 -8.41
CA GLU A 389 0.08 -20.43 -9.87
C GLU A 389 1.56 -20.34 -10.24
N ALA A 390 2.02 -21.19 -11.15
CA ALA A 390 3.40 -21.26 -11.59
C ALA A 390 3.47 -21.37 -13.11
N GLY A 391 4.44 -20.67 -13.70
CA GLY A 391 4.70 -20.68 -15.13
C GLY A 391 6.20 -20.81 -15.39
N VAL A 392 6.57 -21.68 -16.32
CA VAL A 392 7.95 -21.88 -16.77
C VAL A 392 7.97 -21.62 -18.26
N SER A 393 8.90 -20.78 -18.70
CA SER A 393 9.15 -20.56 -20.12
C SER A 393 10.62 -20.83 -20.45
N LEU A 394 10.87 -21.34 -21.65
CA LEU A 394 12.20 -21.64 -22.15
C LEU A 394 12.43 -20.88 -23.46
N GLY A 395 13.59 -20.22 -23.55
CA GLY A 395 13.96 -19.38 -24.68
C GLY A 395 13.49 -17.93 -24.54
N GLY A 396 13.76 -17.13 -25.57
CA GLY A 396 13.52 -15.69 -25.59
C GLY A 396 14.82 -14.87 -25.65
N GLU A 397 14.75 -13.72 -26.31
CA GLU A 397 15.92 -12.84 -26.56
C GLU A 397 16.12 -11.79 -25.47
N TYR A 398 15.11 -11.59 -24.62
CA TYR A 398 15.07 -10.47 -23.66
C TYR A 398 15.79 -10.74 -22.34
N PHE A 399 16.20 -11.98 -22.08
CA PHE A 399 16.67 -12.40 -20.76
C PHE A 399 18.12 -12.82 -20.75
N LYS A 400 18.77 -12.61 -19.59
CA LYS A 400 20.13 -13.08 -19.36
C LYS A 400 20.14 -14.61 -19.32
N GLN A 401 21.27 -15.19 -19.75
CA GLN A 401 21.49 -16.62 -19.66
C GLN A 401 21.44 -17.07 -18.20
N GLY A 402 20.59 -18.06 -17.91
CA GLY A 402 20.37 -18.58 -16.56
C GLY A 402 18.89 -18.66 -16.20
N ILE A 403 18.62 -18.90 -14.92
CA ILE A 403 17.25 -18.94 -14.38
C ILE A 403 16.84 -17.51 -14.00
N ASN A 404 15.84 -16.98 -14.70
CA ASN A 404 15.21 -15.69 -14.36
C ASN A 404 13.92 -15.96 -13.60
N ILE A 405 13.79 -15.40 -12.40
CA ILE A 405 12.67 -15.69 -11.50
C ILE A 405 11.81 -14.43 -11.35
N PHE A 406 10.57 -14.53 -11.81
CA PHE A 406 9.55 -13.51 -11.64
C PHE A 406 8.60 -13.94 -10.53
N ARG A 407 8.33 -13.02 -9.61
CA ARG A 407 7.52 -13.28 -8.41
C ARG A 407 6.32 -12.35 -8.39
N PHE A 408 5.19 -12.92 -8.00
CA PHE A 408 3.93 -12.22 -7.95
C PHE A 408 3.22 -12.55 -6.64
N ALA A 409 2.61 -11.54 -6.03
CA ALA A 409 1.72 -11.72 -4.89
C ALA A 409 0.45 -10.91 -5.16
N ASN A 410 -0.72 -11.53 -5.08
CA ASN A 410 -2.02 -10.87 -5.32
C ASN A 410 -2.07 -10.01 -6.60
N ARG A 411 -1.55 -10.55 -7.73
CA ARG A 411 -1.41 -9.84 -9.02
C ARG A 411 -0.52 -8.61 -8.99
N VAL A 412 0.42 -8.56 -8.05
CA VAL A 412 1.42 -7.50 -7.96
C VAL A 412 2.83 -8.06 -8.19
N PRO A 413 3.60 -7.51 -9.14
CA PRO A 413 5.00 -7.89 -9.36
C PRO A 413 5.92 -7.50 -8.18
N LEU A 414 6.74 -8.45 -7.72
CA LEU A 414 7.71 -8.23 -6.65
C LEU A 414 9.13 -8.04 -7.23
N LEU A 415 9.53 -6.78 -7.43
CA LEU A 415 10.78 -6.43 -8.11
C LEU A 415 12.02 -6.39 -7.21
N PHE A 416 11.84 -6.18 -5.90
CA PHE A 416 12.94 -6.02 -4.94
C PHE A 416 13.14 -7.27 -4.08
N GLU A 417 14.32 -7.40 -3.48
CA GLU A 417 14.67 -8.45 -2.51
C GLU A 417 14.45 -9.88 -3.03
N GLN A 418 14.89 -10.16 -4.26
CA GLN A 418 14.72 -11.48 -4.87
C GLN A 418 15.42 -12.59 -4.09
N ASP A 419 16.61 -12.36 -3.53
CA ASP A 419 17.46 -13.41 -2.95
C ASP A 419 16.89 -14.04 -1.67
N ALA A 420 16.16 -13.27 -0.86
CA ALA A 420 15.61 -13.72 0.41
C ALA A 420 14.20 -14.34 0.27
N ASP A 421 13.61 -14.30 -0.91
CA ASP A 421 12.24 -14.73 -1.13
C ASP A 421 12.09 -16.26 -1.11
N VAL A 422 10.97 -16.73 -0.58
CA VAL A 422 10.64 -18.17 -0.50
C VAL A 422 10.54 -18.82 -1.88
N VAL A 423 10.00 -18.12 -2.87
CA VAL A 423 9.86 -18.59 -4.26
C VAL A 423 11.24 -18.73 -4.88
N THR A 424 12.09 -17.70 -4.77
CA THR A 424 13.45 -17.72 -5.29
C THR A 424 14.28 -18.83 -4.66
N THR A 425 14.25 -18.91 -3.32
CA THR A 425 14.97 -19.93 -2.56
C THR A 425 14.52 -21.33 -2.94
N THR A 426 13.21 -21.53 -3.15
CA THR A 426 12.66 -22.83 -3.56
C THR A 426 13.06 -23.20 -4.98
N ALA A 427 12.97 -22.25 -5.92
CA ALA A 427 13.35 -22.44 -7.31
C ALA A 427 14.84 -22.78 -7.43
N MET A 428 15.73 -21.99 -6.84
CA MET A 428 17.18 -22.21 -6.89
C MET A 428 17.63 -23.51 -6.22
N LYS A 429 16.92 -23.98 -5.18
CA LYS A 429 17.26 -25.24 -4.50
C LYS A 429 16.76 -26.47 -5.24
N ARG A 430 15.61 -26.39 -5.91
CA ARG A 430 14.91 -27.56 -6.47
C ARG A 430 15.07 -27.70 -7.98
N ILE A 431 15.27 -26.61 -8.71
CA ILE A 431 15.51 -26.60 -10.15
C ILE A 431 17.02 -26.72 -10.33
N LYS A 432 17.49 -27.83 -10.91
CA LYS A 432 18.90 -28.13 -11.13
C LYS A 432 19.23 -28.18 -12.61
#